data_AF-A0A7S2V899-F1
#
_entry.id   AF-A0A7S2V899-F1
#
_cell.length_a   1.000
_cell.length_b   1.000
_cell.length_c   1.000
_cell.angle_alpha   90.00
_cell.angle_beta   90.00
_cell.angle_gamma   90.00
#
_symmetry.space_group_name_H-M   'P 1'
#
loop_
_entity.id
_entity.type
_entity.pdbx_description
1 polymer ?
#
loop_
_entity_poly.entity_id
_entity_poly.type
_entity_poly.pdbx_seq_one_letter_code
_entity_poly.pdbx_strand_id
1 'polypeptide(L)'
;HETRFLFVIDPGEKAISFLMNRHRSGKIQTTSFLDKAFTKTLAGAVRFGTTLLVENVESIDPILNPILNKELQRTGGRTLVRIGTEEVDYSPKFNIILSTKNP
;
A
#
# COMPACT_ATOMS: atom_id res chain seq x y z
N HIS A 1 -10.97 13.92 7.60
CA HIS A 1 -9.86 13.09 8.12
C HIS A 1 -8.93 12.70 6.97
N GLU A 2 -7.80 13.39 6.82
CA GLU A 2 -6.82 13.11 5.77
C GLU A 2 -6.37 11.65 5.77
N THR A 3 -6.34 11.03 4.59
CA THR A 3 -5.66 9.75 4.38
C THR A 3 -4.17 10.08 4.26
N ARG A 4 -3.38 9.70 5.27
CA ARG A 4 -1.92 9.86 5.22
C ARG A 4 -1.32 8.55 4.72
N PHE A 5 -0.91 8.53 3.46
CA PHE A 5 0.06 7.56 2.95
C PHE A 5 1.40 8.26 2.83
N LEU A 6 2.49 7.49 2.93
CA LEU A 6 3.83 8.05 2.84
C LEU A 6 4.33 7.92 1.40
N PHE A 7 4.62 9.04 0.74
CA PHE A 7 5.34 9.07 -0.53
C PHE A 7 6.77 9.54 -0.28
N VAL A 8 7.75 8.68 -0.58
CA VAL A 8 9.17 8.90 -0.30
C VAL A 8 9.92 9.05 -1.62
N ILE A 9 10.54 10.20 -1.83
CA ILE A 9 11.56 10.38 -2.86
C ILE A 9 12.92 10.12 -2.20
N ASP A 10 13.56 9.01 -2.54
CA ASP A 10 14.82 8.57 -1.93
C ASP A 10 15.77 7.98 -2.99
N PRO A 11 16.49 8.84 -3.74
CA PRO A 11 17.41 8.41 -4.79
C PRO A 11 18.53 7.47 -4.31
N GLY A 12 18.86 7.52 -3.02
CA GLY A 12 19.94 6.73 -2.41
C GLY A 12 19.45 5.55 -1.57
N GLU A 13 18.14 5.27 -1.51
CA GLU A 13 17.50 4.21 -0.72
C GLU A 13 17.83 4.21 0.79
N LYS A 14 18.38 5.31 1.32
CA LYS A 14 18.81 5.40 2.72
C LYS A 14 17.61 5.48 3.67
N ALA A 15 16.61 6.26 3.31
CA ALA A 15 15.38 6.43 4.10
C ALA A 15 14.56 5.13 4.09
N ILE A 16 14.41 4.49 2.93
CA ILE A 16 13.72 3.20 2.82
C ILE A 16 14.45 2.11 3.60
N SER A 17 15.77 2.00 3.46
CA SER A 17 16.57 1.04 4.22
C SER A 17 16.45 1.27 5.74
N PHE A 18 16.43 2.53 6.18
CA PHE A 18 16.21 2.87 7.58
C PHE A 18 14.82 2.44 8.07
N LEU A 19 13.76 2.71 7.29
CA LEU A 19 12.39 2.31 7.62
C LEU A 19 12.26 0.79 7.74
N MET A 20 12.80 0.05 6.78
CA MET A 20 12.82 -1.42 6.79
C MET A 20 13.58 -1.97 8.00
N ASN A 21 14.74 -1.39 8.33
CA ASN A 21 15.52 -1.79 9.49
C ASN A 21 14.80 -1.53 10.82
N ARG A 22 14.12 -0.38 10.93
CA ARG A 22 13.37 -0.04 12.15
C ARG A 22 12.11 -0.88 12.33
N HIS A 23 11.52 -1.35 11.24
CA HIS A 23 10.36 -2.24 11.25
C HIS A 23 10.74 -3.72 11.12
N ARG A 24 11.98 -4.13 11.41
CA ARG A 24 12.41 -5.54 11.30
C ARG A 24 11.55 -6.54 12.08
N SER A 25 10.89 -6.11 13.16
CA SER A 25 9.95 -6.93 13.92
C SER A 25 8.53 -6.94 13.35
N GLY A 26 8.21 -5.99 12.48
CA GLY A 26 6.97 -5.92 11.71
C GLY A 26 7.15 -6.54 10.32
N LYS A 27 6.08 -7.09 9.76
CA LYS A 27 6.09 -7.56 8.37
C LYS A 27 5.79 -6.37 7.46
N ILE A 28 6.83 -5.72 6.92
CA ILE A 28 6.69 -4.91 5.71
C ILE A 28 6.81 -5.86 4.53
N GLN A 29 5.79 -5.88 3.68
CA GLN A 29 5.83 -6.58 2.41
C GLN A 29 6.21 -5.60 1.31
N THR A 30 7.10 -6.01 0.40
CA THR A 30 7.58 -5.16 -0.70
C THR A 30 7.05 -5.65 -2.05
N THR A 31 6.71 -4.73 -2.95
CA THR A 31 6.28 -5.01 -4.34
C THR A 31 6.57 -3.80 -5.24
N SER A 32 6.17 -3.86 -6.51
CA SER A 32 6.18 -2.72 -7.44
C SER A 32 4.95 -2.79 -8.35
N PHE A 33 4.56 -1.70 -9.00
CA PHE A 33 3.45 -1.73 -9.98
C PHE A 33 3.73 -2.62 -11.20
N LEU A 34 5.00 -2.92 -11.48
CA LEU A 34 5.40 -3.83 -12.57
C LEU A 34 5.33 -5.31 -12.18
N ASP A 35 5.14 -5.62 -10.90
CA ASP A 35 4.98 -6.99 -10.43
C ASP A 35 3.64 -7.56 -10.92
N LYS A 36 3.67 -8.68 -11.65
CA LYS A 36 2.45 -9.37 -12.10
C LYS A 36 1.56 -9.81 -10.95
N ALA A 37 2.12 -10.00 -9.75
CA ALA A 37 1.39 -10.34 -8.54
C ALA A 37 0.93 -9.10 -7.75
N PHE A 38 1.19 -7.88 -8.21
CA PHE A 38 0.92 -6.63 -7.49
C PHE A 38 -0.50 -6.58 -6.92
N THR A 39 -1.53 -6.77 -7.76
CA THR A 39 -2.92 -6.70 -7.33
C THR A 39 -3.27 -7.71 -6.24
N LYS A 40 -2.72 -8.93 -6.35
CA LYS A 40 -2.91 -9.99 -5.35
C LYS A 40 -2.20 -9.63 -4.04
N THR A 41 -0.98 -9.11 -4.12
CA THR A 41 -0.20 -8.64 -2.99
C THR A 41 -0.89 -7.48 -2.27
N LEU A 42 -1.40 -6.49 -3.02
CA LEU A 42 -2.16 -5.37 -2.50
C LEU A 42 -3.43 -5.83 -1.79
N ALA A 43 -4.24 -6.68 -2.42
CA ALA A 43 -5.46 -7.23 -1.81
C ALA A 43 -5.17 -8.02 -0.53
N GLY A 44 -4.09 -8.80 -0.52
CA GLY A 44 -3.62 -9.49 0.68
C GLY A 44 -3.23 -8.52 1.80
N ALA A 45 -2.42 -7.51 1.49
CA ALA A 45 -1.96 -6.52 2.46
C ALA A 45 -3.13 -5.73 3.07
N VAL A 46 -4.08 -5.29 2.24
CA VAL A 46 -5.31 -4.60 2.70
C VAL A 46 -6.14 -5.47 3.62
N ARG A 47 -6.34 -6.75 3.26
CA ARG A 47 -7.10 -7.72 4.07
C ARG A 47 -6.47 -7.99 5.42
N PHE A 48 -5.16 -8.19 5.47
CA PHE A 48 -4.47 -8.59 6.69
C PHE A 48 -3.91 -7.41 7.50
N GLY A 49 -4.01 -6.18 6.99
CA GLY A 49 -3.45 -5.00 7.64
C GLY A 49 -1.92 -4.98 7.62
N THR A 50 -1.31 -5.57 6.60
CA THR A 50 0.15 -5.57 6.40
C THR A 50 0.58 -4.20 5.88
N THR A 51 1.72 -3.70 6.34
CA THR A 51 2.33 -2.51 5.71
C THR A 51 2.92 -2.92 4.37
N LEU A 52 2.49 -2.25 3.29
CA LEU A 52 2.97 -2.51 1.93
C LEU A 52 3.91 -1.40 1.48
N LEU A 53 5.14 -1.74 1.11
CA LEU A 53 6.07 -0.88 0.40
C LEU A 53 5.96 -1.14 -1.10
N VAL A 54 5.62 -0.10 -1.88
CA VAL A 54 5.65 -0.12 -3.34
C VAL A 54 6.87 0.67 -3.81
N GLU A 55 7.79 -0.01 -4.49
CA GLU A 55 9.05 0.57 -4.97
C GLU A 55 8.96 1.00 -6.43
N ASN A 56 9.87 1.89 -6.82
CA ASN A 56 10.03 2.40 -8.18
C ASN A 56 8.74 3.03 -8.73
N VAL A 57 8.05 3.81 -7.90
CA VAL A 57 6.82 4.51 -8.27
C VAL A 57 7.15 5.74 -9.11
N GLU A 58 7.02 5.62 -10.43
CA GLU A 58 7.14 6.77 -11.35
C GLU A 58 5.85 7.59 -11.42
N SER A 59 4.71 6.91 -11.34
CA SER A 59 3.39 7.51 -11.23
C SER A 59 2.49 6.62 -10.37
N ILE A 60 1.50 7.23 -9.72
CA ILE A 60 0.54 6.48 -8.90
C ILE A 60 -0.41 5.74 -9.85
N ASP A 61 -0.39 4.41 -9.79
CA ASP A 61 -1.33 3.59 -10.55
C ASP A 61 -2.78 3.83 -10.05
N PRO A 62 -3.74 4.11 -10.96
CA PRO A 62 -5.16 4.31 -10.60
C PRO A 62 -5.80 3.16 -9.81
N ILE A 63 -5.23 1.97 -9.83
CA ILE A 63 -5.67 0.83 -9.01
C ILE A 63 -5.66 1.15 -7.51
N LEU A 64 -4.85 2.11 -7.07
CA LEU A 64 -4.81 2.57 -5.68
C LEU A 64 -5.92 3.57 -5.34
N ASN A 65 -6.59 4.18 -6.31
CA ASN A 65 -7.58 5.25 -6.08
C ASN A 65 -8.64 4.88 -5.04
N PRO A 66 -9.27 3.68 -5.07
CA PRO A 66 -10.28 3.31 -4.07
C PRO A 66 -9.74 3.34 -2.64
N ILE A 67 -8.45 3.02 -2.46
CA ILE A 67 -7.76 3.03 -1.17
C ILE A 67 -7.40 4.46 -0.76
N LEU A 68 -6.78 5.23 -1.67
CA LEU A 68 -6.32 6.59 -1.39
C LEU A 68 -7.49 7.54 -1.10
N ASN A 69 -8.58 7.39 -1.85
CA ASN A 69 -9.82 8.14 -1.72
C ASN A 69 -10.70 7.65 -0.55
N LYS A 70 -10.35 6.53 0.10
CA LYS A 70 -11.18 5.85 1.10
C LYS A 70 -12.60 5.57 0.60
N GLU A 71 -12.72 5.01 -0.60
CA GLU A 71 -13.97 4.50 -1.17
C GLU A 71 -14.37 3.19 -0.47
N LEU A 72 -14.62 3.29 0.84
CA LEU A 72 -14.92 2.18 1.73
C LEU A 72 -16.43 1.98 1.83
N GLN A 73 -16.87 0.74 1.64
CA GLN A 73 -18.28 0.34 1.80
C GLN A 73 -18.46 -0.42 3.11
N ARG A 74 -19.55 -0.13 3.83
CA ARG A 74 -19.89 -0.84 5.08
C ARG A 74 -21.12 -1.70 4.87
N THR A 75 -20.94 -3.02 4.95
CA THR A 75 -22.02 -4.00 4.75
C THR A 75 -21.92 -5.09 5.81
N GLY A 76 -22.98 -5.29 6.60
CA GLY A 76 -23.05 -6.38 7.58
C GLY A 76 -21.91 -6.39 8.60
N GLY A 77 -21.47 -5.20 9.06
CA GLY A 77 -20.36 -5.07 10.02
C GLY A 77 -18.95 -5.17 9.42
N ARG A 78 -18.83 -5.50 8.12
CA ARG A 78 -17.56 -5.50 7.39
C ARG A 78 -17.34 -4.14 6.74
N THR A 79 -16.08 -3.72 6.66
CA THR A 79 -15.65 -2.59 5.83
C THR A 79 -14.92 -3.16 4.63
N LEU A 80 -15.34 -2.80 3.43
CA LEU A 80 -14.86 -3.34 2.16
C LEU A 80 -14.27 -2.22 1.30
N VAL A 81 -13.32 -2.55 0.45
CA VAL A 81 -12.81 -1.67 -0.62
C VAL A 81 -12.71 -2.47 -1.92
N ARG A 82 -12.96 -1.83 -3.06
CA ARG A 82 -12.80 -2.46 -4.37
C ARG A 82 -11.35 -2.35 -4.84
N ILE A 83 -10.76 -3.47 -5.27
CA ILE A 83 -9.42 -3.53 -5.86
C ILE A 83 -9.53 -4.32 -7.16
N GLY A 84 -9.35 -3.65 -8.29
CA GLY A 84 -9.66 -4.22 -9.60
C GLY A 84 -11.14 -4.65 -9.67
N THR A 85 -11.38 -5.94 -9.87
CA THR A 85 -12.72 -6.53 -9.92
C THR A 85 -13.20 -7.12 -8.59
N GLU A 86 -12.34 -7.16 -7.56
CA GLU A 86 -12.64 -7.83 -6.29
C GLU A 86 -13.05 -6.85 -5.19
N GLU A 87 -13.94 -7.28 -4.30
CA GLU A 87 -14.19 -6.62 -3.01
C GLU A 87 -13.34 -7.27 -1.92
N VAL A 88 -12.60 -6.45 -1.18
CA VAL A 88 -11.62 -6.88 -0.21
C VAL A 88 -11.96 -6.30 1.15
N ASP A 89 -11.92 -7.12 2.21
CA ASP A 89 -12.02 -6.63 3.59
C ASP A 89 -10.93 -5.62 3.88
N TYR A 90 -11.32 -4.43 4.32
CA TYR A 90 -10.40 -3.37 4.65
C TYR A 90 -9.98 -3.46 6.12
N SER A 91 -8.72 -3.78 6.36
CA SER A 91 -8.15 -3.70 7.70
C SER A 91 -7.80 -2.25 8.05
N PRO A 92 -8.25 -1.71 9.20
CA PRO A 92 -7.84 -0.37 9.64
C PRO A 92 -6.35 -0.28 10.02
N LYS A 93 -5.64 -1.41 10.09
CA LYS A 93 -4.19 -1.48 10.31
C LYS A 93 -3.38 -1.39 9.03
N PHE A 94 -4.03 -1.46 7.86
CA PHE A 94 -3.34 -1.35 6.58
C PHE A 94 -2.63 -0.01 6.46
N ASN A 95 -1.39 -0.07 5.95
CA ASN A 95 -0.59 1.11 5.65
C ASN A 95 0.15 0.90 4.34
N ILE A 96 0.35 1.96 3.57
CA ILE A 96 1.08 1.91 2.31
C ILE A 96 2.17 2.98 2.27
N ILE A 97 3.35 2.56 1.84
CA ILE A 97 4.51 3.40 1.60
C ILE A 97 4.81 3.30 0.10
N LEU A 98 4.87 4.44 -0.57
CA LEU A 98 5.24 4.55 -1.97
C LEU A 98 6.64 5.15 -2.01
N SER A 99 7.53 4.58 -2.81
CA SER A 99 8.90 5.07 -2.94
C SER A 99 9.33 5.20 -4.38
N THR A 100 10.10 6.25 -4.65
CA THR A 100 10.72 6.50 -5.95
C THR A 100 12.17 6.93 -5.78
N LYS A 101 12.99 6.60 -6.77
CA LYS A 101 14.38 7.07 -6.87
C LYS A 101 14.49 8.35 -7.70
N ASN A 102 13.43 8.68 -8.43
CA ASN A 102 13.39 9.82 -9.33
C ASN A 102 12.77 11.02 -8.59
N PRO A 103 13.47 12.17 -8.45
CA PRO A 103 12.93 13.37 -7.84
C PRO A 103 11.82 14.04 -8.64
#